data_AF-A0A5B7ITX7-F1
#
_entry.id   AF-A0A5B7ITX7-F1
#
_cell.length_a   1.000
_cell.length_b   1.000
_cell.length_c   1.000
_cell.angle_alpha   90.00
_cell.angle_beta   90.00
_cell.angle_gamma   90.00
#
_symmetry.space_group_name_H-M   'P 1'
#
loop_
_entity.id
_entity.type
_entity.pdbx_description
1 polymer ?
#
loop_
_entity_poly.entity_id
_entity_poly.type
_entity_poly.pdbx_seq_one_letter_code
_entity_poly.pdbx_strand_id
1 'polypeptide(L)'
;MIIVSALVTIYYNVILAWALFYIFASFTSELPWTGCHNDFNTPECYLLQENKVCKNMTMFYYNQSCLEPEAYCGLVNLASFNDSHCFDPNDNDSLVVADGAVRRLTPSEDYYR
;
A
#
# COMPACT_ATOMS: atom_id res chain seq x y z
N MET A 1 -34.16 19.77 20.87
CA MET A 1 -33.91 19.56 19.42
C MET A 1 -32.73 20.39 18.88
N ILE A 2 -32.38 21.55 19.49
CA ILE A 2 -31.27 22.41 19.05
C ILE A 2 -29.90 21.70 19.05
N ILE A 3 -29.59 20.94 20.10
CA ILE A 3 -28.31 20.22 20.23
C ILE A 3 -28.15 19.18 19.12
N VAL A 4 -29.20 18.39 18.86
CA VAL A 4 -29.20 17.37 17.80
C VAL A 4 -29.02 18.02 16.44
N SER A 5 -29.75 19.11 16.15
CA SER A 5 -29.60 19.85 14.90
C SER A 5 -28.19 20.41 14.71
N ALA A 6 -27.58 20.98 15.76
CA ALA A 6 -26.22 21.51 15.69
C ALA A 6 -25.17 20.42 15.40
N LEU A 7 -25.26 19.27 16.07
CA LEU A 7 -24.36 18.14 15.84
C LEU A 7 -24.47 17.59 14.41
N VAL A 8 -25.70 17.45 13.92
CA VAL A 8 -25.98 17.03 12.54
C VAL A 8 -25.39 18.03 11.55
N THR A 9 -25.62 19.33 11.73
CA THR A 9 -25.07 20.36 10.84
C THR A 9 -23.55 20.34 10.78
N ILE A 10 -22.85 20.19 11.91
CA ILE A 10 -21.38 20.14 11.92
C ILE A 10 -20.87 18.91 11.18
N TYR A 11 -21.40 17.72 11.49
CA TYR A 11 -21.00 16.47 10.84
C TYR A 11 -21.23 16.48 9.33
N TYR A 12 -22.39 16.96 8.88
CA TYR A 12 -22.69 17.06 7.45
C TYR A 12 -21.80 18.05 6.71
N ASN A 13 -21.46 19.19 7.31
CA ASN A 13 -20.55 20.15 6.69
C ASN A 13 -19.13 19.59 6.54
N VAL A 14 -18.66 18.76 7.48
CA VAL A 14 -17.37 18.05 7.33
C VAL A 14 -17.39 17.10 6.14
N ILE A 15 -18.46 16.30 6.00
CA ILE A 15 -18.60 15.40 4.83
C ILE A 15 -18.63 16.19 3.52
N LEU A 16 -19.38 17.29 3.47
CA LEU A 16 -19.45 18.15 2.29
C LEU A 16 -18.09 18.77 1.95
N ALA A 17 -17.33 19.21 2.96
CA ALA A 17 -15.98 19.73 2.76
C ALA A 17 -15.05 18.68 2.13
N TRP A 18 -15.11 17.43 2.63
CA TRP A 18 -14.33 16.33 2.06
C TRP A 18 -14.77 16.02 0.63
N ALA A 19 -16.08 15.99 0.35
CA ALA A 19 -16.59 15.79 -1.00
C ALA A 19 -16.12 16.87 -1.98
N LEU A 20 -16.16 18.15 -1.59
CA LEU A 20 -15.66 19.25 -2.40
C LEU A 20 -14.15 19.14 -2.66
N PHE A 21 -13.37 18.80 -1.63
CA PHE A 21 -11.93 18.57 -1.76
C PHE A 21 -11.62 17.50 -2.83
N TYR A 22 -12.32 16.36 -2.79
CA TYR A 22 -12.11 15.28 -3.77
C TYR A 22 -12.61 15.62 -5.17
N ILE A 23 -13.66 16.42 -5.30
CA ILE A 23 -14.10 16.93 -6.61
C ILE A 23 -12.98 17.74 -7.26
N PHE A 24 -12.40 18.70 -6.53
CA PHE A 24 -11.30 19.51 -7.06
C PHE A 24 -10.03 18.69 -7.29
N ALA A 25 -9.71 17.76 -6.40
CA ALA A 25 -8.56 16.86 -6.58
C ALA A 25 -8.72 15.91 -7.79
N SER A 26 -9.95 15.70 -8.27
CA SER A 26 -10.23 14.88 -9.46
C SER A 26 -10.11 15.65 -10.78
N PHE A 27 -9.86 16.97 -10.75
CA PHE A 27 -9.60 17.77 -11.96
C PHE A 27 -8.15 17.67 -12.44
N THR A 28 -7.60 16.45 -12.38
CA THR A 28 -6.26 16.09 -12.87
C THR A 28 -6.39 14.97 -13.90
N SER A 29 -5.42 14.86 -14.82
CA SER A 29 -5.42 13.80 -15.84
C SER A 29 -5.16 12.42 -15.24
N GLU A 30 -4.27 12.37 -14.24
CA GLU A 30 -4.03 11.18 -13.43
C GLU A 30 -4.42 11.51 -11.98
N LEU A 31 -5.17 10.61 -11.35
CA LEU A 31 -5.66 10.81 -10.00
C LEU A 31 -4.54 10.46 -9.01
N PRO A 32 -4.35 11.23 -7.93
CA PRO A 32 -3.23 11.01 -7.04
C PRO A 32 -3.32 9.67 -6.29
N TRP A 33 -4.53 9.14 -6.06
CA TRP A 33 -4.76 7.83 -5.41
C TRP A 33 -4.86 6.66 -6.40
N THR A 34 -4.44 6.82 -7.67
CA THR A 34 -4.42 5.69 -8.62
C THR A 34 -3.06 4.98 -8.71
N GLY A 35 -1.98 5.57 -8.19
CA GLY A 35 -0.63 5.05 -8.35
C GLY A 35 0.28 5.24 -7.14
N CYS A 36 1.34 4.43 -7.08
CA CYS A 36 2.32 4.46 -5.99
C CYS A 36 3.51 5.42 -6.24
N HIS A 37 3.50 6.20 -7.33
CA HIS A 37 4.60 7.08 -7.75
C HIS A 37 4.45 8.54 -7.33
N ASN A 38 3.94 8.80 -6.13
CA ASN A 38 3.87 10.14 -5.57
C ASN A 38 4.84 10.27 -4.39
N ASP A 39 5.29 11.50 -4.12
CA ASP A 39 6.23 11.79 -3.02
C ASP A 39 5.66 11.49 -1.62
N PHE A 40 4.33 11.45 -1.48
CA PHE A 40 3.65 11.16 -0.22
C PHE A 40 3.46 9.65 0.04
N ASN A 41 3.72 8.79 -0.95
CA ASN A 41 3.48 7.37 -0.79
C ASN A 41 4.54 6.72 0.10
N THR A 42 4.12 5.74 0.87
CA THR A 42 4.99 4.93 1.71
C THR A 42 5.63 3.79 0.91
N PRO A 43 6.76 3.22 1.39
CA PRO A 43 7.41 2.06 0.75
C PRO A 43 6.51 0.82 0.61
N GLU A 44 5.45 0.76 1.41
CA GLU A 44 4.45 -0.34 1.45
C GLU A 44 3.36 -0.19 0.38
N CYS A 45 3.29 0.95 -0.31
CA CYS A 45 2.35 1.16 -1.41
C CYS A 45 2.63 0.13 -2.51
N TYR A 46 1.58 -0.54 -3.00
CA TYR A 46 1.70 -1.51 -4.09
C TYR A 46 0.60 -1.35 -5.15
N LEU A 47 0.97 -1.64 -6.39
CA LEU A 47 0.02 -1.80 -7.49
C LEU A 47 0.08 -3.22 -8.05
N LEU A 48 -1.08 -3.81 -8.35
CA LEU A 48 -1.15 -5.16 -8.90
C LEU A 48 -0.42 -5.28 -10.25
N GLN A 49 -0.50 -4.24 -11.07
CA GLN A 49 0.13 -4.24 -12.40
C GLN A 49 1.66 -4.26 -12.30
N GLU A 50 2.24 -3.46 -11.42
CA GLU A 50 3.68 -3.41 -11.19
C GLU A 50 4.20 -4.72 -10.58
N ASN A 51 3.46 -5.28 -9.61
CA ASN A 51 3.80 -6.57 -9.03
C ASN A 51 3.78 -7.69 -10.09
N LYS A 52 2.85 -7.66 -11.05
CA LYS A 52 2.85 -8.61 -12.18
C LYS A 52 4.09 -8.47 -13.06
N VAL A 53 4.55 -7.24 -13.29
CA VAL A 53 5.78 -6.98 -14.06
C VAL A 53 7.00 -7.55 -13.33
N CYS A 54 7.16 -7.28 -12.02
CA CYS A 54 8.26 -7.85 -11.23
C CYS A 54 8.19 -9.39 -11.18
N LYS A 55 6.98 -9.96 -11.02
CA LYS A 55 6.79 -11.42 -11.00
C LYS A 55 7.15 -12.11 -12.31
N ASN A 56 6.96 -11.46 -13.45
CA ASN A 56 7.40 -12.00 -14.75
C ASN A 56 8.94 -12.14 -14.82
N MET A 57 9.66 -11.40 -13.97
CA MET A 57 11.12 -11.43 -13.81
C MET A 57 11.55 -12.15 -12.53
N THR A 58 10.69 -12.96 -11.90
CA THR A 58 10.96 -13.67 -10.63
C THR A 58 11.42 -12.75 -9.47
N MET A 59 10.97 -11.50 -9.48
CA MET A 59 11.28 -10.49 -8.46
C MET A 59 10.03 -10.02 -7.71
N PHE A 60 10.22 -9.34 -6.58
CA PHE A 60 9.15 -8.78 -5.75
C PHE A 60 9.15 -7.26 -5.80
N TYR A 61 7.96 -6.64 -5.84
CA TYR A 61 7.83 -5.19 -5.83
C TYR A 61 7.94 -4.62 -4.41
N TYR A 62 8.78 -3.61 -4.22
CA TYR A 62 8.90 -2.84 -2.99
C TYR A 62 9.42 -1.43 -3.28
N ASN A 63 8.82 -0.41 -2.66
CA ASN A 63 9.26 0.98 -2.75
C ASN A 63 9.55 1.45 -4.19
N GLN A 64 8.58 1.30 -5.10
CA GLN A 64 8.68 1.70 -6.52
C GLN A 64 9.77 0.96 -7.34
N SER A 65 10.29 -0.16 -6.84
CA SER A 65 11.34 -0.95 -7.50
C SER A 65 11.10 -2.45 -7.39
N CYS A 66 11.71 -3.23 -8.29
CA CYS A 66 11.74 -4.70 -8.16
C CYS A 66 13.00 -5.12 -7.40
N LEU A 67 12.83 -5.88 -6.32
CA LEU A 67 13.89 -6.47 -5.52
C LEU A 67 13.99 -7.97 -5.78
N GLU A 68 15.22 -8.48 -5.66
CA GLU A 68 15.49 -9.91 -5.65
C GLU A 68 14.87 -10.58 -4.41
N PRO A 69 14.48 -11.87 -4.49
CA PRO A 69 13.82 -12.57 -3.39
C PRO A 69 14.56 -12.49 -2.05
N GLU A 70 15.88 -12.65 -2.05
CA GLU A 70 16.71 -12.60 -0.84
C GLU A 70 16.70 -11.20 -0.21
N ALA A 71 16.82 -10.15 -1.02
CA ALA A 71 16.78 -8.77 -0.55
C ALA A 71 15.39 -8.41 0.01
N TYR A 72 14.32 -8.88 -0.64
CA TYR A 72 12.95 -8.65 -0.20
C TYR A 72 12.63 -9.38 1.11
N CYS A 73 13.02 -10.65 1.26
CA CYS A 73 12.88 -11.38 2.52
C CYS A 73 13.71 -10.74 3.65
N GLY A 74 14.87 -10.15 3.31
CA GLY A 74 15.72 -9.42 4.24
C GLY A 74 15.05 -8.20 4.88
N LEU A 75 14.02 -7.61 4.26
CA LEU A 75 13.24 -6.50 4.84
C LEU A 75 12.49 -6.91 6.12
N VAL A 76 12.21 -8.21 6.28
CA VAL A 76 11.49 -8.78 7.42
C VAL A 76 12.44 -9.57 8.33
N ASN A 77 13.76 -9.39 8.16
CA ASN A 77 14.82 -10.16 8.83
C ASN A 77 14.77 -11.68 8.56
N LEU A 78 14.25 -12.11 7.40
CA LEU A 78 14.29 -13.51 6.97
C LEU A 78 15.43 -13.69 5.97
N ALA A 79 16.26 -14.72 6.19
CA ALA A 79 17.54 -14.87 5.48
C ALA A 79 17.48 -15.74 4.22
N SER A 80 16.40 -16.50 3.99
CA SER A 80 16.35 -17.49 2.91
C SER A 80 15.00 -17.58 2.20
N PHE A 81 15.03 -18.08 0.96
CA PHE A 81 13.91 -18.17 0.03
C PHE A 81 13.88 -19.53 -0.70
N ASN A 82 12.69 -20.10 -0.92
CA ASN A 82 12.46 -21.41 -1.57
C ASN A 82 11.29 -21.35 -2.57
N ASP A 83 11.34 -20.40 -3.52
CA ASP A 83 10.36 -20.15 -4.59
C ASP A 83 9.06 -19.42 -4.23
N SER A 84 8.46 -19.65 -3.05
CA SER A 84 7.21 -18.96 -2.65
C SER A 84 7.15 -18.50 -1.20
N HIS A 85 8.15 -18.86 -0.39
CA HIS A 85 8.21 -18.54 1.03
C HIS A 85 9.55 -17.92 1.42
N CYS A 86 9.49 -16.95 2.33
CA CYS A 86 10.62 -16.45 3.09
C CYS A 86 10.71 -17.22 4.40
N PHE A 87 11.91 -17.63 4.81
CA PHE A 87 12.14 -18.34 6.07
C PHE A 87 13.55 -18.06 6.64
N ASP A 88 13.72 -18.30 7.93
CA ASP A 88 15.03 -18.35 8.58
C ASP A 88 15.51 -19.81 8.63
N PRO A 89 16.73 -20.14 8.14
CA PRO A 89 17.26 -21.49 8.22
C PRO A 89 17.48 -21.99 9.65
N ASN A 90 17.48 -21.11 10.65
CA ASN A 90 17.68 -21.47 12.06
C ASN A 90 16.36 -21.64 12.83
N ASP A 91 15.21 -21.27 12.25
CA ASP A 91 13.91 -21.33 12.91
C ASP A 91 12.85 -21.94 11.97
N ASN A 92 12.44 -23.17 12.29
CA ASN A 92 11.49 -23.95 11.49
C ASN A 92 10.05 -23.40 11.54
N ASP A 93 9.72 -22.49 12.48
CA ASP A 93 8.39 -21.89 12.60
C ASP A 93 8.25 -20.59 11.77
N SER A 94 9.35 -20.09 11.19
CA SER A 94 9.41 -18.80 10.50
C SER A 94 9.04 -18.87 9.00
N LEU A 95 8.04 -19.68 8.61
CA LEU A 95 7.64 -19.83 7.22
C LEU A 95 6.55 -18.82 6.81
N VAL A 96 6.92 -17.75 6.10
CA VAL A 96 5.98 -16.72 5.63
C VAL A 96 5.87 -16.76 4.11
N VAL A 97 4.66 -16.64 3.56
CA VAL A 97 4.47 -16.51 2.11
C VAL A 97 5.16 -15.22 1.64
N ALA A 98 6.05 -15.32 0.65
CA ALA A 98 6.84 -14.18 0.19
C ALA A 98 5.96 -13.00 -0.25
N ASP A 99 4.83 -13.28 -0.91
CA ASP A 99 3.85 -12.24 -1.26
C ASP A 99 3.24 -11.50 -0.06
N GLY A 100 3.26 -12.08 1.13
CA GLY A 100 2.73 -11.49 2.36
C GLY A 100 3.80 -11.12 3.37
N ALA A 101 5.09 -11.21 3.03
CA ALA A 101 6.18 -10.95 3.98
C ALA A 101 6.18 -9.48 4.45
N VAL A 102 5.90 -8.55 3.53
CA VAL A 102 5.77 -7.11 3.82
C VAL A 102 4.30 -6.70 3.73
N ARG A 103 3.89 -5.76 4.57
CA ARG A 103 2.56 -5.15 4.48
C ARG A 103 2.39 -4.44 3.14
N ARG A 104 1.25 -4.67 2.50
CA ARG A 104 0.89 -4.12 1.19
C ARG A 104 -0.29 -3.18 1.36
N LEU A 105 -0.13 -1.91 0.97
CA LEU A 105 -1.18 -0.88 0.98
C LEU A 105 -1.57 -0.50 -0.45
N THR A 106 -2.87 -0.43 -0.74
CA THR A 106 -3.31 0.10 -2.05
C THR A 106 -3.02 1.60 -2.14
N PRO A 107 -2.84 2.18 -3.34
CA PRO A 107 -2.57 3.63 -3.47
C PRO A 107 -3.66 4.50 -2.87
N SER A 108 -4.91 4.03 -2.90
CA SER A 108 -6.01 4.69 -2.21
C SER A 108 -5.88 4.62 -0.70
N GLU A 109 -5.58 3.45 -0.14
CA GLU A 109 -5.42 3.32 1.31
C GLU A 109 -4.23 4.14 1.83
N ASP A 110 -3.15 4.22 1.06
CA ASP A 110 -1.97 5.00 1.42
C ASP A 110 -2.22 6.50 1.32
N TYR A 111 -2.99 6.95 0.32
CA TYR A 111 -3.41 8.34 0.18
C TYR A 111 -4.36 8.81 1.32
N TYR A 112 -5.23 7.92 1.81
CA TYR A 112 -6.23 8.23 2.84
C TYR A 112 -5.80 7.86 4.27
N ARG A 113 -4.52 7.55 4.47
CA ARG A 113 -3.97 7.08 5.75
C ARG A 113 -4.05 8.12 6.87
#